data_AF-A0AAQ4EJ47-F1
#
_entry.id   AF-A0AAQ4EJ47-F1
#
_cell.length_a   1.000
_cell.length_b   1.000
_cell.length_c   1.000
_cell.angle_alpha   90.00
_cell.angle_beta   90.00
_cell.angle_gamma   90.00
#
_symmetry.space_group_name_H-M   'P 1'
#
loop_
_entity.id
_entity.type
_entity.pdbx_description
1 polymer ?
#
loop_
_entity_poly.entity_id
_entity_poly.type
_entity_poly.pdbx_seq_one_letter_code
_entity_poly.pdbx_strand_id
1 'polypeptide(L)'
;MAPGIFDEVFSALEMKVSTLQPEERYATLLVDEIQITPGLDYDNSTRRIIGASFDASKVLQIVFDIISRCEKMGLSVDCLTRTAPAQEPRGHVVCEQKLELGTKAVSKYSLPCKEVRLSYIRQVCETDEKHSLKLAPHLKLKHLSPNHYEKMNVGPACALFDHSVASAVRLLVEHGQMTKEACTTAWFLELIHQRFALMTARTPKMALSDICEQKGKDTEAFLQSPIEVVTELQIYDVGKSTSTWKPMPAGIIITTSTALKLRNLMVKQRQLKYLLLSRLGQDALENLFSTVRLKLPVPRARAFKYALRMITLAQFFRPSKRGSYQIDDAVHLAEFISSRPHDAQMPDEVEAECIELDLSPEEAESLHYFAGYMVRNVIKKNKLCETCTTALKAMEGAKGQLITLENYVEGKHSLCVLSGAVATLLQEAEAYFRGSENNLTEGTITLDSLQVSLMKKLFVELPACHNVAYKLLREILVWRLRFALRKKNEELLKTVPEKPKCGSRSAGMRAAVAKVV
;
A
#
# COMPACT_ATOMS: atom_id res chain seq x y z
N MET A 1 -8.66 20.05 30.38
CA MET A 1 -9.41 19.09 29.52
C MET A 1 -10.67 18.58 30.22
N ALA A 2 -11.72 19.40 30.24
CA ALA A 2 -13.08 18.96 30.51
C ALA A 2 -13.69 18.35 29.23
N PRO A 3 -14.72 17.47 29.30
CA PRO A 3 -15.41 16.99 28.11
C PRO A 3 -16.01 18.15 27.29
N GLY A 4 -15.99 18.03 25.96
CA GLY A 4 -16.47 19.07 25.03
C GLY A 4 -15.33 19.68 24.20
N ILE A 5 -15.44 20.97 23.89
CA ILE A 5 -14.44 21.73 23.15
C ILE A 5 -13.30 22.12 24.10
N PHE A 6 -12.04 21.92 23.69
CA PHE A 6 -10.87 22.27 24.51
C PHE A 6 -10.42 23.71 24.23
N ASP A 7 -10.96 24.68 24.95
CA ASP A 7 -10.66 26.11 24.80
C ASP A 7 -9.15 26.44 24.90
N GLU A 8 -8.42 25.70 25.75
CA GLU A 8 -6.98 25.92 25.93
C GLU A 8 -6.18 25.62 24.64
N VAL A 9 -6.64 24.65 23.84
CA VAL A 9 -6.04 24.31 22.55
C VAL A 9 -6.32 25.39 21.52
N PHE A 10 -7.51 26.01 21.56
CA PHE A 10 -7.88 27.11 20.66
C PHE A 10 -7.00 28.35 20.88
N SER A 11 -6.64 28.66 22.13
CA SER A 11 -5.72 29.77 22.44
C SER A 11 -4.32 29.55 21.84
N ALA A 12 -3.80 28.32 21.96
CA ALA A 12 -2.52 27.95 21.36
C ALA A 12 -2.59 27.92 19.82
N LEU A 13 -3.73 27.47 19.27
CA LEU A 13 -3.97 27.45 17.84
C LEU A 13 -4.02 28.86 17.24
N GLU A 14 -4.68 29.81 17.90
CA GLU A 14 -4.74 31.21 17.47
C GLU A 14 -3.35 31.84 17.36
N MET A 15 -2.49 31.63 18.38
CA MET A 15 -1.08 32.04 18.30
C MET A 15 -0.38 31.41 17.10
N LYS A 16 -0.63 30.12 16.83
CA LYS A 16 -0.03 29.45 15.68
C LYS A 16 -0.54 30.02 14.35
N VAL A 17 -1.84 30.26 14.22
CA VAL A 17 -2.48 30.80 13.00
C VAL A 17 -1.97 32.21 12.68
N SER A 18 -1.67 33.02 13.69
CA SER A 18 -1.06 34.34 13.49
C SER A 18 0.30 34.28 12.77
N THR A 19 1.02 33.16 12.88
CA THR A 19 2.31 32.93 12.20
C THR A 19 2.18 32.34 10.81
N LEU A 20 0.98 31.92 10.40
CA LEU A 20 0.74 31.25 9.12
C LEU A 20 0.50 32.25 8.00
N GLN A 21 1.08 31.95 6.84
CA GLN A 21 0.75 32.63 5.59
C GLN A 21 -0.70 32.30 5.18
N PRO A 22 -1.38 33.15 4.40
CA PRO A 22 -2.77 32.91 3.99
C PRO A 22 -3.00 31.53 3.37
N GLU A 23 -2.05 31.02 2.59
CA GLU A 23 -2.15 29.73 1.91
C GLU A 23 -1.99 28.53 2.86
N GLU A 24 -1.46 28.76 4.07
CA GLU A 24 -1.29 27.75 5.11
C GLU A 24 -2.51 27.64 6.04
N ARG A 25 -3.51 28.53 5.87
CA ARG A 25 -4.70 28.62 6.75
C ARG A 25 -5.85 27.71 6.32
N TYR A 26 -5.68 26.93 5.26
CA TYR A 26 -6.65 25.93 4.82
C TYR A 26 -6.56 24.66 5.66
N ALA A 27 -7.69 24.22 6.19
CA ALA A 27 -7.79 23.09 7.11
C ALA A 27 -8.92 22.13 6.74
N THR A 28 -8.79 20.90 7.23
CA THR A 28 -9.83 19.86 7.17
C THR A 28 -10.12 19.40 8.59
N LEU A 29 -11.40 19.24 8.92
CA LEU A 29 -11.83 18.72 10.20
C LEU A 29 -12.04 17.21 10.08
N LEU A 30 -11.27 16.44 10.85
CA LEU A 30 -11.37 14.97 10.90
C LEU A 30 -12.13 14.56 12.16
N VAL A 31 -13.19 13.79 12.01
CA VAL A 31 -14.02 13.32 13.13
C VAL A 31 -14.23 11.82 13.02
N ASP A 32 -13.90 11.10 14.08
CA ASP A 32 -14.12 9.66 14.20
C ASP A 32 -14.32 9.28 15.68
N GLU A 33 -14.86 8.09 15.91
CA GLU A 33 -15.12 7.54 17.23
C GLU A 33 -14.10 6.46 17.62
N ILE A 34 -13.78 6.42 18.91
CA ILE A 34 -12.92 5.38 19.47
C ILE A 34 -13.69 4.59 20.52
N GLN A 35 -13.65 3.26 20.40
CA GLN A 35 -14.20 2.39 21.41
C GLN A 35 -13.39 2.47 22.72
N ILE A 36 -14.11 2.70 23.83
CA ILE A 36 -13.59 2.72 25.19
C ILE A 36 -14.30 1.67 26.06
N THR A 37 -13.69 1.30 27.18
CA THR A 37 -14.34 0.41 28.17
C THR A 37 -15.39 1.22 28.93
N PRO A 38 -16.67 0.80 28.94
CA PRO A 38 -17.70 1.46 29.73
C PRO A 38 -17.37 1.42 31.22
N GLY A 39 -17.63 2.53 31.92
CA GLY A 39 -17.41 2.63 33.35
C GLY A 39 -17.42 4.07 33.81
N LEU A 40 -17.79 4.27 35.07
CA LEU A 40 -17.72 5.57 35.74
C LEU A 40 -16.41 5.64 36.52
N ASP A 41 -15.66 6.73 36.34
CA ASP A 41 -14.49 7.05 37.15
C ASP A 41 -14.71 8.41 37.83
N TYR A 42 -14.13 8.62 39.01
CA TYR A 42 -14.08 9.93 39.65
C TYR A 42 -12.74 10.61 39.35
N ASP A 43 -12.78 11.82 38.80
CA ASP A 43 -11.60 12.63 38.54
C ASP A 43 -11.36 13.62 39.68
N ASN A 44 -10.38 13.33 40.53
CA ASN A 44 -10.01 14.16 41.67
C ASN A 44 -9.64 15.60 41.26
N SER A 45 -9.10 15.80 40.05
CA SER A 45 -8.65 17.12 39.60
C SER A 45 -9.82 18.03 39.25
N THR A 46 -10.89 17.49 38.67
CA THR A 46 -12.10 18.25 38.31
C THR A 46 -13.24 18.07 39.30
N ARG A 47 -13.06 17.21 40.32
CA ARG A 47 -14.09 16.78 41.29
C ARG A 47 -15.40 16.33 40.63
N ARG A 48 -15.30 15.68 39.47
CA ARG A 48 -16.44 15.26 38.64
C ARG A 48 -16.37 13.78 38.32
N ILE A 49 -17.54 13.17 38.16
CA ILE A 49 -17.67 11.82 37.59
C ILE A 49 -17.47 11.93 36.07
N ILE A 50 -16.70 11.02 35.50
CA ILE A 50 -16.44 10.90 34.06
C ILE A 50 -16.84 9.50 33.58
N GLY A 51 -17.18 9.38 32.29
CA GLY A 51 -17.65 8.11 31.70
C GLY A 51 -19.16 8.00 31.53
N ALA A 52 -19.92 9.06 31.82
CA ALA A 52 -21.33 9.15 31.42
C ALA A 52 -21.49 9.11 29.89
N SER A 53 -22.64 8.64 29.42
CA SER A 53 -22.97 8.58 27.98
C SER A 53 -22.89 9.97 27.35
N PHE A 54 -22.19 10.05 26.23
CA PHE A 54 -22.15 11.26 25.42
C PHE A 54 -23.44 11.38 24.61
N ASP A 55 -24.06 12.55 24.66
CA ASP A 55 -25.28 12.83 23.90
C ASP A 55 -24.93 13.08 22.42
N ALA A 56 -25.17 12.07 21.59
CA ALA A 56 -24.89 12.10 20.17
C ALA A 56 -25.66 13.22 19.42
N SER A 57 -26.78 13.71 19.96
CA SER A 57 -27.54 14.80 19.35
C SER A 57 -26.75 16.12 19.31
N LYS A 58 -25.76 16.29 20.19
CA LYS A 58 -24.94 17.50 20.30
C LYS A 58 -23.74 17.53 19.35
N VAL A 59 -23.43 16.43 18.65
CA VAL A 59 -22.24 16.35 17.77
C VAL A 59 -22.26 17.42 16.70
N LEU A 60 -23.41 17.60 16.03
CA LEU A 60 -23.53 18.57 14.95
C LEU A 60 -23.30 19.99 15.45
N GLN A 61 -23.91 20.35 16.59
CA GLN A 61 -23.71 21.66 17.20
C GLN A 61 -22.23 21.89 17.55
N ILE A 62 -21.57 20.90 18.18
CA ILE A 62 -20.15 20.98 18.52
C ILE A 62 -19.27 21.16 17.27
N VAL A 63 -19.58 20.45 16.18
CA VAL A 63 -18.85 20.59 14.91
C VAL A 63 -18.99 22.00 14.34
N PHE A 64 -20.21 22.56 14.32
CA PHE A 64 -20.42 23.94 13.86
C PHE A 64 -19.72 24.96 14.76
N ASP A 65 -19.74 24.76 16.08
CA ASP A 65 -19.04 25.62 17.03
C ASP A 65 -17.51 25.60 16.80
N ILE A 66 -16.94 24.42 16.53
CA ILE A 66 -15.52 24.27 16.18
C ILE A 66 -15.20 25.01 14.88
N ILE A 67 -16.01 24.83 13.82
CA ILE A 67 -15.82 25.51 12.54
C ILE A 67 -15.87 27.02 12.71
N SER A 68 -16.91 27.54 13.38
CA SER A 68 -17.07 28.98 13.62
C SER A 68 -15.88 29.59 14.38
N ARG A 69 -15.32 28.87 15.35
CA ARG A 69 -14.14 29.31 16.09
C ARG A 69 -12.88 29.31 15.23
N CYS A 70 -12.69 28.29 14.40
CA CYS A 70 -11.60 28.25 13.41
C CYS A 70 -11.69 29.42 12.44
N GLU A 71 -12.89 29.74 11.93
CA GLU A 71 -13.09 30.87 11.02
C GLU A 71 -12.78 32.22 11.68
N LYS A 72 -13.19 32.39 12.95
CA LYS A 72 -12.90 33.63 13.72
C LYS A 72 -11.41 33.90 13.91
N MET A 73 -10.57 32.87 13.99
CA MET A 73 -9.10 33.03 14.05
C MET A 73 -8.44 33.11 12.66
N GLY A 74 -9.22 33.03 11.58
CA GLY A 74 -8.71 33.09 10.21
C GLY A 74 -8.29 31.75 9.61
N LEU A 75 -8.68 30.61 10.19
CA LEU A 75 -8.59 29.30 9.52
C LEU A 75 -9.83 29.05 8.66
N SER A 76 -9.61 28.54 7.45
CA SER A 76 -10.67 28.13 6.54
C SER A 76 -10.86 26.61 6.63
N VAL A 77 -12.01 26.15 7.14
CA VAL A 77 -12.33 24.72 7.24
C VAL A 77 -13.19 24.33 6.05
N ASP A 78 -12.56 23.77 5.01
CA ASP A 78 -13.22 23.55 3.72
C ASP A 78 -13.73 22.13 3.49
N CYS A 79 -13.38 21.22 4.40
CA CYS A 79 -13.80 19.83 4.32
C CYS A 79 -13.97 19.23 5.72
N LEU A 80 -15.01 18.41 5.87
CA LEU A 80 -15.26 17.58 7.04
C LEU A 80 -15.17 16.11 6.60
N THR A 81 -14.27 15.35 7.20
CA THR A 81 -14.19 13.91 7.00
C THR A 81 -14.73 13.20 8.21
N ARG A 82 -15.76 12.38 7.97
CA ARG A 82 -16.33 11.46 8.94
C ARG A 82 -16.28 10.05 8.36
N THR A 83 -16.17 9.08 9.26
CA THR A 83 -16.20 7.66 8.94
C THR A 83 -17.56 7.34 8.33
N ALA A 84 -17.58 7.09 7.02
CA ALA A 84 -18.70 6.43 6.39
C ALA A 84 -18.54 4.92 6.68
N PRO A 85 -19.64 4.15 6.84
CA PRO A 85 -19.61 2.69 6.80
C PRO A 85 -19.32 2.17 5.38
N ALA A 86 -18.53 2.90 4.59
CA ALA A 86 -18.15 2.56 3.24
C ALA A 86 -17.17 1.39 3.30
N GLN A 87 -17.73 0.19 3.24
CA GLN A 87 -16.98 -0.98 2.84
C GLN A 87 -16.34 -0.65 1.48
N GLU A 88 -15.02 -0.66 1.41
CA GLU A 88 -14.33 -0.69 0.12
C GLU A 88 -14.90 -1.84 -0.72
N PRO A 89 -14.82 -1.78 -2.07
CA PRO A 89 -15.38 -2.80 -2.96
C PRO A 89 -14.92 -4.23 -2.60
N ARG A 90 -13.79 -4.37 -1.89
CA ARG A 90 -13.29 -5.62 -1.33
C ARG A 90 -14.37 -6.44 -0.64
N GLY A 91 -15.19 -5.82 0.21
CA GLY A 91 -16.21 -6.54 0.98
C GLY A 91 -17.18 -7.29 0.08
N HIS A 92 -17.61 -6.64 -1.01
CA HIS A 92 -18.53 -7.21 -1.99
C HIS A 92 -17.85 -8.27 -2.86
N VAL A 93 -16.64 -8.00 -3.35
CA VAL A 93 -15.85 -8.92 -4.18
C VAL A 93 -15.52 -10.21 -3.42
N VAL A 94 -15.09 -10.10 -2.18
CA VAL A 94 -14.62 -11.23 -1.36
C VAL A 94 -15.77 -12.03 -0.75
N CYS A 95 -16.95 -11.44 -0.54
CA CYS A 95 -18.15 -12.17 -0.15
C CYS A 95 -18.85 -12.87 -1.33
N GLU A 96 -18.19 -12.97 -2.49
CA GLU A 96 -18.73 -13.58 -3.72
C GLU A 96 -20.09 -13.01 -4.13
N GLN A 97 -20.32 -11.73 -3.83
CA GLN A 97 -21.50 -11.04 -4.33
C GLN A 97 -21.35 -10.79 -5.83
N LYS A 98 -22.45 -10.96 -6.56
CA LYS A 98 -22.43 -10.73 -8.00
C LYS A 98 -22.36 -9.21 -8.24
N LEU A 99 -21.31 -8.79 -8.93
CA LEU A 99 -21.10 -7.41 -9.36
C LEU A 99 -21.28 -7.33 -10.87
N GLU A 100 -22.34 -6.66 -11.33
CA GLU A 100 -22.58 -6.41 -12.76
C GLU A 100 -22.40 -4.92 -13.10
N LEU A 101 -21.53 -4.65 -14.07
CA LEU A 101 -21.30 -3.34 -14.63
C LEU A 101 -22.48 -2.89 -15.51
N GLY A 102 -22.75 -1.58 -15.52
CA GLY A 102 -23.75 -0.99 -16.42
C GLY A 102 -23.38 -1.15 -17.90
N THR A 103 -24.40 -1.22 -18.76
CA THR A 103 -24.21 -1.41 -20.21
C THR A 103 -23.39 -0.29 -20.86
N LYS A 104 -23.48 0.95 -20.34
CA LYS A 104 -22.67 2.08 -20.84
C LYS A 104 -21.19 1.90 -20.55
N ALA A 105 -20.83 1.38 -19.39
CA ALA A 105 -19.44 1.11 -19.05
C ALA A 105 -18.88 -0.01 -19.95
N VAL A 106 -19.65 -1.07 -20.14
CA VAL A 106 -19.25 -2.20 -20.99
C VAL A 106 -18.98 -1.75 -22.43
N SER A 107 -19.86 -0.91 -23.02
CA SER A 107 -19.65 -0.39 -24.37
C SER A 107 -18.52 0.62 -24.45
N LYS A 108 -18.45 1.58 -23.53
CA LYS A 108 -17.42 2.64 -23.49
C LYS A 108 -16.00 2.08 -23.42
N TYR A 109 -15.79 1.03 -22.61
CA TYR A 109 -14.48 0.42 -22.41
C TYR A 109 -14.28 -0.88 -23.20
N SER A 110 -15.23 -1.24 -24.08
CA SER A 110 -15.18 -2.46 -24.90
C SER A 110 -14.90 -3.72 -24.08
N LEU A 111 -15.62 -3.86 -22.95
CA LEU A 111 -15.43 -4.96 -22.02
C LEU A 111 -16.06 -6.26 -22.57
N PRO A 112 -15.39 -7.41 -22.43
CA PRO A 112 -15.86 -8.68 -22.99
C PRO A 112 -17.10 -9.23 -22.26
N CYS A 113 -17.35 -8.81 -21.03
CA CYS A 113 -18.56 -9.14 -20.30
C CYS A 113 -18.95 -8.03 -19.32
N LYS A 114 -20.08 -8.19 -18.63
CA LYS A 114 -20.56 -7.26 -17.60
C LYS A 114 -20.17 -7.66 -16.17
N GLU A 115 -19.63 -8.85 -15.95
CA GLU A 115 -19.47 -9.42 -14.60
C GLU A 115 -18.05 -9.27 -14.07
N VAL A 116 -17.92 -8.84 -12.81
CA VAL A 116 -16.64 -8.88 -12.06
C VAL A 116 -16.66 -10.11 -11.16
N ARG A 117 -15.67 -11.01 -11.31
CA ARG A 117 -15.69 -12.33 -10.64
C ARG A 117 -14.44 -12.54 -9.78
N LEU A 118 -14.65 -13.01 -8.54
CA LEU A 118 -13.58 -13.40 -7.62
C LEU A 118 -12.81 -14.63 -8.11
N SER A 119 -13.43 -15.50 -8.91
CA SER A 119 -12.83 -16.75 -9.40
C SER A 119 -11.52 -16.51 -10.17
N TYR A 120 -11.46 -15.47 -11.00
CA TYR A 120 -10.23 -15.13 -11.74
C TYR A 120 -9.10 -14.69 -10.80
N ILE A 121 -9.43 -13.92 -9.76
CA ILE A 121 -8.45 -13.48 -8.73
C ILE A 121 -7.96 -14.67 -7.90
N ARG A 122 -8.87 -15.62 -7.60
CA ARG A 122 -8.52 -16.86 -6.89
C ARG A 122 -7.57 -17.71 -7.72
N GLN A 123 -7.83 -17.86 -9.01
CA GLN A 123 -6.96 -18.59 -9.93
C GLN A 123 -5.55 -17.97 -10.02
N VAL A 124 -5.41 -16.63 -10.00
CA VAL A 124 -4.07 -15.99 -9.89
C VAL A 124 -3.34 -16.46 -8.62
N CYS A 125 -4.02 -16.48 -7.47
CA CYS A 125 -3.41 -16.96 -6.22
C CYS A 125 -2.98 -18.42 -6.30
N GLU A 126 -3.82 -19.28 -6.87
CA GLU A 126 -3.56 -20.72 -7.01
C GLU A 126 -2.40 -20.99 -7.98
N THR A 127 -2.27 -20.19 -9.04
CA THR A 127 -1.11 -20.23 -9.95
C THR A 127 0.16 -19.78 -9.23
N ASP A 128 0.12 -18.65 -8.51
CA ASP A 128 1.26 -18.12 -7.76
C ASP A 128 1.71 -19.02 -6.59
N GLU A 129 0.82 -19.86 -6.04
CA GLU A 129 1.18 -20.82 -4.99
C GLU A 129 2.02 -21.98 -5.50
N LYS A 130 1.92 -22.31 -6.80
CA LYS A 130 2.72 -23.36 -7.45
C LYS A 130 4.12 -22.88 -7.84
N HIS A 131 4.30 -21.57 -7.97
CA HIS A 131 5.51 -20.97 -8.50
C HIS A 131 6.43 -20.40 -7.41
N SER A 132 7.73 -20.50 -7.65
CA SER A 132 8.77 -19.85 -6.85
C SER A 132 8.84 -18.34 -7.15
N LEU A 133 8.64 -17.98 -8.42
CA LEU A 133 8.57 -16.61 -8.92
C LEU A 133 7.12 -16.29 -9.26
N LYS A 134 6.55 -15.35 -8.50
CA LYS A 134 5.12 -15.06 -8.50
C LYS A 134 4.81 -13.85 -9.37
N LEU A 135 3.66 -13.88 -10.04
CA LEU A 135 3.12 -12.76 -10.82
C LEU A 135 2.62 -11.65 -9.88
N ALA A 136 1.90 -12.00 -8.81
CA ALA A 136 1.31 -11.07 -7.85
C ALA A 136 1.72 -11.43 -6.40
N PRO A 137 3.00 -11.27 -6.01
CA PRO A 137 3.56 -11.76 -4.74
C PRO A 137 2.94 -11.13 -3.47
N HIS A 138 2.24 -10.01 -3.62
CA HIS A 138 1.56 -9.33 -2.52
C HIS A 138 0.18 -9.91 -2.23
N LEU A 139 -0.45 -10.57 -3.20
CA LEU A 139 -1.73 -11.23 -3.05
C LEU A 139 -1.53 -12.63 -2.46
N LYS A 140 -2.41 -13.04 -1.55
CA LYS A 140 -2.36 -14.34 -0.87
C LYS A 140 -3.77 -14.88 -0.75
N LEU A 141 -3.94 -16.20 -0.74
CA LEU A 141 -5.25 -16.84 -0.67
C LEU A 141 -6.06 -16.38 0.56
N LYS A 142 -5.40 -16.20 1.72
CA LYS A 142 -6.03 -15.65 2.93
C LYS A 142 -6.64 -14.25 2.77
N HIS A 143 -6.17 -13.45 1.80
CA HIS A 143 -6.74 -12.12 1.54
C HIS A 143 -8.14 -12.21 0.92
N LEU A 144 -8.46 -13.33 0.26
CA LEU A 144 -9.74 -13.65 -0.36
C LEU A 144 -10.73 -14.32 0.61
N SER A 145 -10.36 -14.51 1.88
CA SER A 145 -11.25 -15.05 2.91
C SER A 145 -10.92 -14.41 4.27
N PRO A 146 -11.09 -13.08 4.41
CA PRO A 146 -10.72 -12.37 5.62
C PRO A 146 -11.63 -12.76 6.78
N ASN A 147 -11.02 -13.00 7.93
CA ASN A 147 -11.75 -13.07 9.18
C ASN A 147 -12.32 -11.69 9.55
N HIS A 148 -13.18 -11.64 10.60
CA HIS A 148 -13.82 -10.40 11.04
C HIS A 148 -12.83 -9.24 11.29
N TYR A 149 -11.62 -9.52 11.80
CA TYR A 149 -10.60 -8.50 12.09
C TYR A 149 -9.82 -8.07 10.85
N GLU A 150 -9.56 -8.99 9.93
CA GLU A 150 -8.84 -8.73 8.67
C GLU A 150 -9.64 -7.89 7.68
N LYS A 151 -10.96 -7.79 7.86
CA LYS A 151 -11.83 -6.85 7.14
C LYS A 151 -11.43 -5.38 7.36
N MET A 152 -10.87 -5.06 8.54
CA MET A 152 -10.39 -3.71 8.87
C MET A 152 -8.96 -3.45 8.40
N ASN A 153 -8.25 -4.47 7.92
CA ASN A 153 -6.89 -4.27 7.42
C ASN A 153 -6.94 -3.82 5.95
N VAL A 154 -6.45 -2.61 5.69
CA VAL A 154 -6.38 -2.01 4.36
C VAL A 154 -5.32 -2.70 3.48
N GLY A 155 -4.26 -3.25 4.08
CA GLY A 155 -3.16 -3.89 3.33
C GLY A 155 -3.62 -4.99 2.37
N PRO A 156 -4.40 -5.99 2.82
CA PRO A 156 -5.00 -7.00 1.94
C PRO A 156 -5.93 -6.43 0.86
N ALA A 157 -6.59 -5.30 1.10
CA ALA A 157 -7.42 -4.63 0.08
C ALA A 157 -6.56 -4.00 -1.01
N CYS A 158 -5.50 -3.28 -0.62
CA CYS A 158 -4.51 -2.77 -1.56
C CYS A 158 -3.87 -3.89 -2.39
N ALA A 159 -3.56 -5.04 -1.77
CA ALA A 159 -3.00 -6.18 -2.49
C ALA A 159 -3.98 -6.82 -3.49
N LEU A 160 -5.30 -6.79 -3.23
CA LEU A 160 -6.32 -7.34 -4.12
C LEU A 160 -6.56 -6.42 -5.32
N PHE A 161 -6.66 -5.12 -5.08
CA PHE A 161 -6.82 -4.10 -6.12
C PHE A 161 -5.47 -3.54 -6.57
N ASP A 162 -4.42 -4.35 -6.56
CA ASP A 162 -3.13 -3.91 -7.08
C ASP A 162 -3.12 -4.00 -8.61
N HIS A 163 -2.39 -3.09 -9.26
CA HIS A 163 -2.19 -3.16 -10.70
C HIS A 163 -1.58 -4.51 -11.12
N SER A 164 -0.68 -5.07 -10.31
CA SER A 164 -0.02 -6.34 -10.64
C SER A 164 -0.99 -7.52 -10.72
N VAL A 165 -2.08 -7.48 -9.96
CA VAL A 165 -3.12 -8.52 -10.02
C VAL A 165 -3.87 -8.42 -11.35
N ALA A 166 -4.15 -7.21 -11.82
CA ALA A 166 -4.77 -7.01 -13.13
C ALA A 166 -3.85 -7.43 -14.28
N SER A 167 -2.56 -7.07 -14.20
CA SER A 167 -1.54 -7.48 -15.18
C SER A 167 -1.39 -9.00 -15.21
N ALA A 168 -1.37 -9.66 -14.04
CA ALA A 168 -1.36 -11.13 -13.95
C ALA A 168 -2.60 -11.77 -14.60
N VAL A 169 -3.80 -11.24 -14.35
CA VAL A 169 -5.03 -11.75 -15.00
C VAL A 169 -4.93 -11.62 -16.53
N ARG A 170 -4.48 -10.47 -17.05
CA ARG A 170 -4.31 -10.26 -18.49
C ARG A 170 -3.29 -11.23 -19.09
N LEU A 171 -2.17 -11.46 -18.42
CA LEU A 171 -1.15 -12.43 -18.85
C LEU A 171 -1.72 -13.85 -18.94
N LEU A 172 -2.49 -14.28 -17.94
CA LEU A 172 -3.11 -15.61 -17.94
C LEU A 172 -4.18 -15.78 -19.03
N VAL A 173 -4.84 -14.69 -19.45
CA VAL A 173 -5.73 -14.69 -20.64
C VAL A 173 -4.92 -14.86 -21.92
N GLU A 174 -3.79 -14.15 -22.05
CA GLU A 174 -2.90 -14.25 -23.22
C GLU A 174 -2.27 -15.65 -23.35
N HIS A 175 -1.93 -16.28 -22.23
CA HIS A 175 -1.45 -17.67 -22.18
C HIS A 175 -2.57 -18.71 -22.37
N GLY A 176 -3.83 -18.30 -22.55
CA GLY A 176 -4.96 -19.21 -22.72
C GLY A 176 -5.39 -19.98 -21.46
N GLN A 177 -4.88 -19.60 -20.29
CA GLN A 177 -5.26 -20.20 -19.00
C GLN A 177 -6.56 -19.59 -18.42
N MET A 178 -6.99 -18.44 -18.93
CA MET A 178 -8.23 -17.76 -18.55
C MET A 178 -9.05 -17.39 -19.78
N THR A 179 -10.38 -17.29 -19.60
CA THR A 179 -11.26 -16.78 -20.65
C THR A 179 -11.10 -15.27 -20.82
N LYS A 180 -11.36 -14.76 -22.03
CA LYS A 180 -11.31 -13.31 -22.31
C LYS A 180 -12.21 -12.49 -21.37
N GLU A 181 -13.27 -13.07 -20.83
CA GLU A 181 -14.14 -12.43 -19.82
C GLU A 181 -13.37 -11.93 -18.58
N ALA A 182 -12.24 -12.55 -18.24
CA ALA A 182 -11.41 -12.15 -17.11
C ALA A 182 -10.84 -10.72 -17.26
N CYS A 183 -10.68 -10.23 -18.50
CA CYS A 183 -10.23 -8.85 -18.75
C CYS A 183 -11.20 -7.79 -18.18
N THR A 184 -12.50 -8.08 -18.07
CA THR A 184 -13.46 -7.21 -17.38
C THR A 184 -13.10 -7.03 -15.90
N THR A 185 -12.69 -8.12 -15.25
CA THR A 185 -12.27 -8.10 -13.84
C THR A 185 -10.94 -7.35 -13.71
N ALA A 186 -9.95 -7.62 -14.57
CA ALA A 186 -8.67 -6.91 -14.57
C ALA A 186 -8.85 -5.39 -14.71
N TRP A 187 -9.67 -4.96 -15.67
CA TRP A 187 -10.00 -3.54 -15.87
C TRP A 187 -10.65 -2.91 -14.62
N PHE A 188 -11.59 -3.61 -13.99
CA PHE A 188 -12.22 -3.10 -12.76
C PHE A 188 -11.23 -2.95 -11.60
N LEU A 189 -10.29 -3.89 -11.45
CA LEU A 189 -9.24 -3.80 -10.43
C LEU A 189 -8.37 -2.55 -10.65
N GLU A 190 -7.96 -2.28 -11.88
CA GLU A 190 -7.17 -1.09 -12.24
C GLU A 190 -7.94 0.22 -12.02
N LEU A 191 -9.24 0.26 -12.36
CA LEU A 191 -10.08 1.42 -12.11
C LEU A 191 -10.09 1.80 -10.62
N ILE A 192 -10.27 0.80 -9.75
CA ILE A 192 -10.25 0.99 -8.30
C ILE A 192 -8.84 1.34 -7.81
N HIS A 193 -7.80 0.68 -8.34
CA HIS A 193 -6.39 0.95 -8.03
C HIS A 193 -6.02 2.41 -8.29
N GLN A 194 -6.23 2.88 -9.53
CA GLN A 194 -5.85 4.22 -9.96
C GLN A 194 -6.63 5.29 -9.18
N ARG A 195 -7.93 5.07 -8.93
CA ARG A 195 -8.71 5.95 -8.06
C ARG A 195 -8.12 5.99 -6.66
N PHE A 196 -7.84 4.84 -6.05
CA PHE A 196 -7.27 4.77 -4.70
C PHE A 196 -5.92 5.48 -4.63
N ALA A 197 -5.05 5.30 -5.63
CA ALA A 197 -3.74 5.93 -5.71
C ALA A 197 -3.82 7.47 -5.77
N LEU A 198 -4.78 8.03 -6.52
CA LEU A 198 -5.04 9.48 -6.54
C LEU A 198 -5.61 9.99 -5.22
N MET A 199 -6.61 9.29 -4.67
CA MET A 199 -7.27 9.68 -3.41
C MET A 199 -6.31 9.61 -2.20
N THR A 200 -5.28 8.77 -2.26
CA THR A 200 -4.28 8.59 -1.20
C THR A 200 -2.91 9.20 -1.54
N ALA A 201 -2.82 10.02 -2.59
CA ALA A 201 -1.57 10.61 -3.04
C ALA A 201 -0.91 11.50 -1.97
N ARG A 202 0.31 11.12 -1.57
CA ARG A 202 1.13 11.83 -0.55
C ARG A 202 2.26 12.68 -1.13
N THR A 203 2.48 12.63 -2.45
CA THR A 203 3.58 13.34 -3.10
C THR A 203 3.05 14.35 -4.13
N PRO A 204 3.72 15.50 -4.32
CA PRO A 204 3.30 16.50 -5.30
C PRO A 204 3.18 15.97 -6.74
N LYS A 205 3.93 14.91 -7.08
CA LYS A 205 3.93 14.30 -8.42
C LYS A 205 2.60 13.63 -8.78
N MET A 206 1.87 13.15 -7.78
CA MET A 206 0.57 12.48 -7.93
C MET A 206 -0.58 13.33 -7.36
N ALA A 207 -0.28 14.53 -6.88
CA ALA A 207 -1.27 15.44 -6.35
C ALA A 207 -2.16 15.98 -7.48
N LEU A 208 -3.40 16.33 -7.14
CA LEU A 208 -4.26 17.04 -8.07
C LEU A 208 -3.67 18.42 -8.33
N SER A 209 -3.31 18.72 -9.57
CA SER A 209 -2.65 19.98 -9.93
C SER A 209 -2.93 20.37 -11.37
N ASP A 210 -2.89 21.67 -11.64
CA ASP A 210 -3.01 22.25 -12.98
C ASP A 210 -1.67 22.83 -13.46
N ILE A 211 -0.55 22.45 -12.82
CA ILE A 211 0.82 22.79 -13.26
C ILE A 211 1.03 22.32 -14.71
N CYS A 212 0.47 21.16 -15.05
CA CYS A 212 0.33 20.69 -16.42
C CYS A 212 -1.15 20.56 -16.72
N GLU A 213 -1.70 21.52 -17.45
CA GLU A 213 -3.15 21.63 -17.71
C GLU A 213 -3.74 20.34 -18.31
N GLN A 214 -3.04 19.73 -19.27
CA GLN A 214 -3.49 18.48 -19.89
C GLN A 214 -3.61 17.35 -18.86
N LYS A 215 -2.57 17.14 -18.03
CA LYS A 215 -2.63 16.12 -16.96
C LYS A 215 -3.74 16.41 -15.95
N GLY A 216 -3.99 17.68 -15.65
CA GLY A 216 -5.10 18.10 -14.81
C GLY A 216 -6.46 17.71 -15.41
N LYS A 217 -6.68 17.98 -16.70
CA LYS A 217 -7.89 17.58 -17.45
C LYS A 217 -8.04 16.06 -17.54
N ASP A 218 -6.97 15.34 -17.83
CA ASP A 218 -6.98 13.88 -17.91
C ASP A 218 -7.33 13.25 -16.54
N THR A 219 -6.78 13.81 -15.46
CA THR A 219 -7.08 13.36 -14.09
C THR A 219 -8.53 13.67 -13.69
N GLU A 220 -9.07 14.83 -14.09
CA GLU A 220 -10.46 15.20 -13.89
C GLU A 220 -11.41 14.25 -14.63
N ALA A 221 -11.15 14.00 -15.91
CA ALA A 221 -11.91 13.06 -16.73
C ALA A 221 -11.83 11.64 -16.16
N PHE A 222 -10.65 11.21 -15.71
CA PHE A 222 -10.47 9.94 -15.05
C PHE A 222 -11.30 9.85 -13.76
N LEU A 223 -11.23 10.82 -12.84
CA LEU A 223 -11.98 10.78 -11.58
C LEU A 223 -13.50 10.80 -11.80
N GLN A 224 -13.97 11.33 -12.92
CA GLN A 224 -15.38 11.22 -13.31
C GLN A 224 -15.78 9.79 -13.70
N SER A 225 -14.85 8.98 -14.20
CA SER A 225 -15.16 7.62 -14.69
C SER A 225 -15.55 6.62 -13.58
N PRO A 226 -14.91 6.52 -12.40
CA PRO A 226 -15.43 5.68 -11.32
C PRO A 226 -16.85 6.08 -10.91
N ILE A 227 -17.19 7.37 -10.91
CA ILE A 227 -18.53 7.87 -10.55
C ILE A 227 -19.56 7.31 -11.54
N GLU A 228 -19.29 7.42 -12.84
CA GLU A 228 -20.17 6.87 -13.90
C GLU A 228 -20.37 5.36 -13.73
N VAL A 229 -19.27 4.63 -13.52
CA VAL A 229 -19.28 3.17 -13.41
C VAL A 229 -20.08 2.70 -12.20
N VAL A 230 -19.85 3.29 -11.01
CA VAL A 230 -20.55 2.87 -9.79
C VAL A 230 -22.01 3.33 -9.74
N THR A 231 -22.39 4.34 -10.52
CA THR A 231 -23.78 4.81 -10.61
C THR A 231 -24.69 3.76 -11.25
N GLU A 232 -24.18 3.00 -12.22
CA GLU A 232 -24.94 1.94 -12.91
C GLU A 232 -24.65 0.54 -12.36
N LEU A 233 -23.69 0.40 -11.45
CA LEU A 233 -23.26 -0.87 -10.87
C LEU A 233 -24.41 -1.57 -10.13
N GLN A 234 -24.69 -2.80 -10.52
CA GLN A 234 -25.67 -3.66 -9.86
C GLN A 234 -24.96 -4.67 -8.95
N ILE A 235 -25.37 -4.71 -7.68
CA ILE A 235 -24.82 -5.63 -6.67
C ILE A 235 -25.94 -6.56 -6.21
N TYR A 236 -25.73 -7.86 -6.35
CA TYR A 236 -26.67 -8.90 -5.93
C TYR A 236 -26.11 -9.64 -4.71
N ASP A 237 -26.92 -9.77 -3.66
CA ASP A 237 -26.58 -10.63 -2.54
C ASP A 237 -26.58 -12.10 -2.99
N VAL A 238 -25.77 -12.93 -2.33
CA VAL A 238 -25.68 -14.37 -2.62
C VAL A 238 -27.06 -15.00 -2.53
N GLY A 239 -27.47 -15.69 -3.61
CA GLY A 239 -28.78 -16.35 -3.70
C GLY A 239 -29.97 -15.44 -4.01
N LYS A 240 -29.78 -14.13 -4.22
CA LYS A 240 -30.86 -13.21 -4.60
C LYS A 240 -30.79 -12.84 -6.09
N SER A 241 -31.96 -12.76 -6.72
CA SER A 241 -32.12 -12.33 -8.11
C SER A 241 -32.30 -10.82 -8.28
N THR A 242 -32.59 -10.10 -7.20
CA THR A 242 -32.79 -8.65 -7.21
C THR A 242 -31.51 -7.92 -6.81
N SER A 243 -31.17 -6.86 -7.56
CA SER A 243 -30.06 -5.99 -7.21
C SER A 243 -30.45 -5.09 -6.05
N THR A 244 -29.44 -4.71 -5.26
CA THR A 244 -29.62 -3.79 -4.14
C THR A 244 -28.59 -2.69 -4.18
N TRP A 245 -29.03 -1.45 -3.96
CA TRP A 245 -28.12 -0.33 -3.80
C TRP A 245 -27.43 -0.42 -2.45
N LYS A 246 -26.11 -0.63 -2.45
CA LYS A 246 -25.29 -0.71 -1.23
C LYS A 246 -24.70 0.67 -0.88
N PRO A 247 -24.24 0.89 0.37
CA PRO A 247 -23.56 2.13 0.74
C PRO A 247 -22.24 2.39 -0.03
N MET A 248 -21.59 1.35 -0.55
CA MET A 248 -20.29 1.45 -1.23
C MET A 248 -20.33 2.37 -2.47
N PRO A 249 -21.24 2.19 -3.45
CA PRO A 249 -21.41 3.12 -4.57
C PRO A 249 -21.59 4.59 -4.13
N ALA A 250 -22.45 4.84 -3.14
CA ALA A 250 -22.67 6.19 -2.61
C ALA A 250 -21.39 6.79 -2.01
N GLY A 251 -20.61 5.99 -1.27
CA GLY A 251 -19.31 6.41 -0.73
C GLY A 251 -18.31 6.80 -1.82
N ILE A 252 -18.22 6.01 -2.89
CA ILE A 252 -17.34 6.34 -4.03
C ILE A 252 -17.80 7.63 -4.73
N ILE A 253 -19.10 7.79 -4.98
CA ILE A 253 -19.67 8.99 -5.62
C ILE A 253 -19.37 10.23 -4.77
N ILE A 254 -19.70 10.21 -3.48
CA ILE A 254 -19.55 11.36 -2.59
C ILE A 254 -18.07 11.75 -2.46
N THR A 255 -17.19 10.80 -2.18
CA THR A 255 -15.76 11.08 -1.97
C THR A 255 -15.09 11.62 -3.22
N THR A 256 -15.38 11.02 -4.37
CA THR A 256 -14.76 11.40 -5.66
C THR A 256 -15.33 12.74 -6.16
N SER A 257 -16.63 12.96 -6.03
CA SER A 257 -17.26 14.26 -6.35
C SER A 257 -16.74 15.38 -5.45
N THR A 258 -16.51 15.08 -4.17
CA THR A 258 -15.94 16.05 -3.22
C THR A 258 -14.49 16.39 -3.59
N ALA A 259 -13.68 15.40 -3.98
CA ALA A 259 -12.32 15.64 -4.45
C ALA A 259 -12.29 16.55 -5.70
N LEU A 260 -13.18 16.33 -6.67
CA LEU A 260 -13.32 17.18 -7.86
C LEU A 260 -13.74 18.63 -7.50
N LYS A 261 -14.74 18.79 -6.62
CA LYS A 261 -15.18 20.11 -6.14
C LYS A 261 -14.07 20.82 -5.37
N LEU A 262 -13.35 20.11 -4.51
CA LEU A 262 -12.21 20.65 -3.77
C LEU A 262 -11.06 21.04 -4.70
N ARG A 263 -10.79 20.28 -5.77
CA ARG A 263 -9.82 20.71 -6.79
C ARG A 263 -10.22 22.04 -7.42
N ASN A 264 -11.49 22.19 -7.82
CA ASN A 264 -11.96 23.44 -8.40
C ASN A 264 -11.84 24.62 -7.41
N LEU A 265 -12.21 24.42 -6.15
CA LEU A 265 -12.07 25.44 -5.10
C LEU A 265 -10.60 25.79 -4.81
N MET A 266 -9.78 24.77 -4.56
CA MET A 266 -8.42 24.94 -4.04
C MET A 266 -7.40 25.29 -5.13
N VAL A 267 -7.43 24.59 -6.25
CA VAL A 267 -6.46 24.76 -7.34
C VAL A 267 -6.88 25.90 -8.27
N LYS A 268 -8.15 25.93 -8.71
CA LYS A 268 -8.60 26.92 -9.71
C LYS A 268 -8.98 28.26 -9.07
N GLN A 269 -9.81 28.27 -8.02
CA GLN A 269 -10.27 29.53 -7.42
C GLN A 269 -9.25 30.14 -6.46
N ARG A 270 -8.63 29.32 -5.60
CA ARG A 270 -7.65 29.76 -4.60
C ARG A 270 -6.19 29.68 -5.07
N GLN A 271 -5.96 29.24 -6.31
CA GLN A 271 -4.64 29.25 -6.97
C GLN A 271 -3.56 28.47 -6.23
N LEU A 272 -3.93 27.43 -5.47
CA LEU A 272 -2.96 26.52 -4.87
C LEU A 272 -2.27 25.69 -5.95
N LYS A 273 -0.96 25.49 -5.82
CA LYS A 273 -0.15 24.74 -6.80
C LYS A 273 -0.64 23.31 -7.02
N TYR A 274 -1.06 22.66 -5.94
CA TYR A 274 -1.58 21.30 -5.96
C TYR A 274 -2.38 20.99 -4.68
N LEU A 275 -3.21 19.95 -4.73
CA LEU A 275 -4.01 19.44 -3.63
C LEU A 275 -3.65 17.97 -3.33
N LEU A 276 -3.27 17.69 -2.08
CA LEU A 276 -2.98 16.34 -1.60
C LEU A 276 -4.23 15.73 -0.94
N LEU A 277 -4.91 14.85 -1.68
CA LEU A 277 -6.12 14.18 -1.17
C LEU A 277 -5.86 13.27 0.04
N SER A 278 -4.63 12.80 0.23
CA SER A 278 -4.25 12.03 1.43
C SER A 278 -4.47 12.79 2.74
N ARG A 279 -4.56 14.13 2.70
CA ARG A 279 -4.83 14.97 3.89
C ARG A 279 -6.31 14.98 4.29
N LEU A 280 -7.18 14.49 3.42
CA LEU A 280 -8.62 14.38 3.66
C LEU A 280 -8.98 13.03 4.30
N GLY A 281 -8.06 12.06 4.35
CA GLY A 281 -8.26 10.77 5.02
C GLY A 281 -8.14 10.84 6.55
N GLN A 282 -8.63 9.81 7.24
CA GLN A 282 -8.62 9.74 8.69
C GLN A 282 -7.39 9.03 9.28
N ASP A 283 -6.42 8.61 8.46
CA ASP A 283 -5.17 7.96 8.89
C ASP A 283 -4.49 8.71 10.06
N ALA A 284 -4.48 10.04 10.04
CA ALA A 284 -3.87 10.84 11.09
C ALA A 284 -4.57 10.66 12.45
N LEU A 285 -5.90 10.52 12.44
CA LEU A 285 -6.71 10.30 13.62
C LEU A 285 -6.61 8.84 14.10
N GLU A 286 -6.57 7.88 13.20
CA GLU A 286 -6.34 6.47 13.53
C GLU A 286 -4.95 6.25 14.16
N ASN A 287 -3.93 6.93 13.66
CA ASN A 287 -2.58 6.91 14.25
C ASN A 287 -2.57 7.50 15.68
N LEU A 288 -3.35 8.56 15.93
CA LEU A 288 -3.55 9.09 17.26
C LEU A 288 -4.23 8.05 18.17
N PHE A 289 -5.28 7.39 17.70
CA PHE A 289 -5.95 6.32 18.45
C PHE A 289 -5.02 5.14 18.74
N SER A 290 -4.17 4.76 17.79
CA SER A 290 -3.13 3.74 17.98
C SER A 290 -2.17 4.14 19.11
N THR A 291 -1.71 5.40 19.11
CA THR A 291 -0.83 5.94 20.16
C THR A 291 -1.50 5.89 21.54
N VAL A 292 -2.78 6.23 21.63
CA VAL A 292 -3.56 6.13 22.87
C VAL A 292 -3.65 4.68 23.35
N ARG A 293 -3.82 3.73 22.43
CA ARG A 293 -3.98 2.29 22.71
C ARG A 293 -2.68 1.57 23.08
N LEU A 294 -1.51 2.19 22.92
CA LEU A 294 -0.20 1.57 23.23
C LEU A 294 -0.10 1.05 24.66
N LYS A 295 -0.62 1.81 25.64
CA LYS A 295 -0.59 1.40 27.07
C LYS A 295 -1.78 0.52 27.45
N LEU A 296 -2.95 0.81 26.91
CA LEU A 296 -4.21 0.12 27.21
C LEU A 296 -5.00 -0.05 25.91
N PRO A 297 -5.13 -1.30 25.39
CA PRO A 297 -5.78 -1.55 24.10
C PRO A 297 -7.21 -1.02 24.00
N VAL A 298 -7.95 -1.04 25.12
CA VAL A 298 -9.27 -0.43 25.26
C VAL A 298 -9.27 0.38 26.57
N PRO A 299 -8.99 1.69 26.52
CA PRO A 299 -8.91 2.50 27.73
C PRO A 299 -10.32 2.79 28.27
N ARG A 300 -10.45 3.02 29.59
CA ARG A 300 -11.62 3.71 30.16
C ARG A 300 -11.54 5.21 29.88
N ALA A 301 -12.63 5.94 30.09
CA ALA A 301 -12.71 7.38 29.87
C ALA A 301 -11.58 8.16 30.57
N ARG A 302 -11.25 7.82 31.83
CA ARG A 302 -10.15 8.46 32.57
C ARG A 302 -8.78 8.24 31.92
N ALA A 303 -8.48 7.00 31.57
CA ALA A 303 -7.22 6.64 30.93
C ALA A 303 -7.08 7.29 29.55
N PHE A 304 -8.17 7.31 28.77
CA PHE A 304 -8.21 8.01 27.48
C PHE A 304 -7.92 9.51 27.64
N LYS A 305 -8.59 10.18 28.58
CA LYS A 305 -8.39 11.61 28.88
C LYS A 305 -6.93 11.91 29.23
N TYR A 306 -6.30 11.11 30.10
CA TYR A 306 -4.90 11.33 30.47
C TYR A 306 -3.94 11.05 29.31
N ALA A 307 -4.16 9.98 28.54
CA ALA A 307 -3.36 9.68 27.37
C ALA A 307 -3.42 10.82 26.34
N LEU A 308 -4.64 11.29 26.01
CA LEU A 308 -4.84 12.41 25.09
C LEU A 308 -4.14 13.67 25.59
N ARG A 309 -4.30 14.02 26.88
CA ARG A 309 -3.61 15.18 27.49
C ARG A 309 -2.09 15.08 27.33
N MET A 310 -1.51 13.92 27.64
CA MET A 310 -0.06 13.72 27.52
C MET A 310 0.42 13.82 26.09
N ILE A 311 -0.32 13.27 25.13
CA ILE A 311 0.01 13.35 23.70
C ILE A 311 -0.06 14.80 23.21
N THR A 312 -1.13 15.55 23.56
CA THR A 312 -1.27 16.96 23.18
C THR A 312 -0.11 17.80 23.73
N LEU A 313 0.22 17.65 25.02
CA LEU A 313 1.34 18.37 25.62
C LEU A 313 2.67 18.00 24.93
N ALA A 314 2.93 16.72 24.72
CA ALA A 314 4.16 16.27 24.04
C ALA A 314 4.28 16.80 22.60
N GLN A 315 3.16 16.97 21.88
CA GLN A 315 3.14 17.55 20.54
C GLN A 315 3.45 19.05 20.54
N PHE A 316 2.92 19.82 21.50
CA PHE A 316 3.20 21.25 21.65
C PHE A 316 4.63 21.53 22.14
N PHE A 317 5.18 20.68 23.01
CA PHE A 317 6.53 20.81 23.55
C PHE A 317 7.62 20.16 22.69
N ARG A 318 7.27 19.64 21.50
CA ARG A 318 8.28 19.04 20.64
C ARG A 318 9.27 20.11 20.16
N PRO A 319 10.58 19.99 20.45
CA PRO A 319 11.55 21.00 20.06
C PRO A 319 11.55 21.17 18.53
N SER A 320 11.85 22.40 18.09
CA SER A 320 11.83 22.70 16.65
C SER A 320 12.86 21.83 15.91
N LYS A 321 12.45 21.19 14.81
CA LYS A 321 13.35 20.36 13.99
C LYS A 321 14.54 21.12 13.38
N ARG A 322 14.49 22.46 13.39
CA ARG A 322 15.55 23.37 12.91
C ARG A 322 16.24 24.10 14.06
N GLY A 323 15.97 23.71 15.31
CA GLY A 323 16.60 24.31 16.46
C GLY A 323 18.09 24.02 16.44
N SER A 324 18.88 25.02 16.81
CA SER A 324 20.35 24.94 16.88
C SER A 324 20.87 24.01 18.00
N TYR A 325 19.97 23.42 18.78
CA TYR A 325 20.28 22.54 19.90
C TYR A 325 20.37 21.10 19.40
N GLN A 326 21.48 20.43 19.71
CA GLN A 326 21.60 18.98 19.53
C GLN A 326 20.54 18.30 20.39
N ILE A 327 19.72 17.45 19.77
CA ILE A 327 18.87 16.53 20.50
C ILE A 327 19.83 15.47 21.04
N ASP A 328 20.15 15.54 22.33
CA ASP A 328 20.94 14.53 23.04
C ASP A 328 20.04 13.31 23.31
N ASP A 329 19.66 12.62 22.23
CA ASP A 329 19.20 11.25 22.32
C ASP A 329 20.46 10.41 22.47
N ALA A 330 20.85 10.16 23.73
CA ALA A 330 21.99 9.35 24.13
C ALA A 330 22.36 8.31 23.06
N VAL A 331 23.56 8.49 22.51
CA VAL A 331 24.29 7.62 21.57
C VAL A 331 23.76 6.19 21.60
N HIS A 332 23.11 5.77 20.51
CA HIS A 332 22.66 4.39 20.36
C HIS A 332 23.85 3.43 20.51
N LEU A 333 23.76 2.47 21.43
CA LEU A 333 24.68 1.32 21.54
C LEU A 333 24.92 0.59 20.19
N ALA A 334 24.03 0.78 19.21
CA ALA A 334 24.15 0.25 17.85
C ALA A 334 25.35 0.83 17.06
N GLU A 335 25.81 2.04 17.38
CA GLU A 335 27.03 2.60 16.76
C GLU A 335 28.30 1.90 17.25
N PHE A 336 28.29 1.30 18.45
CA PHE A 336 29.42 0.53 18.98
C PHE A 336 29.51 -0.89 18.36
N ILE A 337 28.40 -1.42 17.84
CA ILE A 337 28.32 -2.75 17.21
C ILE A 337 28.66 -2.67 15.70
N SER A 338 28.70 -1.47 15.12
CA SER A 338 28.96 -1.27 13.68
C SER A 338 30.43 -1.23 13.30
N SER A 339 31.36 -1.48 14.23
CA SER A 339 32.73 -1.87 13.88
C SER A 339 32.68 -3.23 13.18
N ARG A 340 32.78 -3.20 11.84
CA ARG A 340 32.85 -4.41 11.01
C ARG A 340 33.99 -5.32 11.52
N PRO A 341 33.78 -6.63 11.68
CA PRO A 341 34.89 -7.56 11.80
C PRO A 341 35.79 -7.39 10.57
N HIS A 342 37.08 -7.14 10.80
CA HIS A 342 38.06 -6.83 9.75
C HIS A 342 38.60 -8.08 9.04
N ASP A 343 38.11 -9.28 9.39
CA ASP A 343 38.56 -10.56 8.83
C ASP A 343 37.42 -11.24 8.06
N ALA A 344 37.17 -10.77 6.82
CA ALA A 344 36.46 -11.60 5.86
C ALA A 344 37.50 -12.51 5.19
N GLN A 345 37.52 -13.78 5.58
CA GLN A 345 38.22 -14.83 4.84
C GLN A 345 37.73 -14.81 3.38
N MET A 346 38.65 -15.03 2.42
CA MET A 346 38.25 -15.14 1.02
C MET A 346 37.24 -16.28 0.87
N PRO A 347 36.11 -16.07 0.18
CA PRO A 347 35.11 -17.12 0.02
C PRO A 347 35.72 -18.32 -0.72
N ASP A 348 35.61 -19.51 -0.13
CA ASP A 348 36.04 -20.75 -0.76
C ASP A 348 35.15 -21.10 -1.96
N GLU A 349 35.72 -21.77 -2.95
CA GLU A 349 34.97 -22.28 -4.10
C GLU A 349 34.10 -23.47 -3.70
N VAL A 350 32.83 -23.47 -4.12
CA VAL A 350 31.88 -24.54 -3.83
C VAL A 350 31.47 -25.27 -5.11
N GLU A 351 31.21 -26.57 -4.99
CA GLU A 351 30.56 -27.37 -6.03
C GLU A 351 29.10 -26.92 -6.17
N ALA A 352 28.88 -25.94 -7.04
CA ALA A 352 27.54 -25.52 -7.42
C ALA A 352 26.99 -26.44 -8.51
N GLU A 353 25.91 -27.16 -8.19
CA GLU A 353 25.14 -27.97 -9.13
C GLU A 353 24.27 -27.06 -10.03
N CYS A 354 24.32 -27.32 -11.33
CA CYS A 354 23.45 -26.69 -12.31
C CYS A 354 22.27 -27.63 -12.59
N ILE A 355 21.04 -27.14 -12.44
CA ILE A 355 19.83 -27.91 -12.74
C ILE A 355 19.23 -27.43 -14.06
N GLU A 356 18.66 -28.35 -14.84
CA GLU A 356 17.87 -28.00 -16.02
C GLU A 356 16.64 -27.17 -15.61
N LEU A 357 16.50 -25.97 -16.20
CA LEU A 357 15.41 -25.06 -15.88
C LEU A 357 14.15 -25.43 -16.66
N ASP A 358 13.26 -26.16 -16.01
CA ASP A 358 11.86 -26.29 -16.44
C ASP A 358 11.03 -25.17 -15.79
N LEU A 359 10.99 -24.00 -16.46
CA LEU A 359 10.19 -22.86 -16.03
C LEU A 359 8.85 -22.87 -16.76
N SER A 360 7.76 -22.74 -16.01
CA SER A 360 6.46 -22.46 -16.62
C SER A 360 6.51 -21.10 -17.35
N PRO A 361 5.66 -20.88 -18.36
CA PRO A 361 5.58 -19.59 -19.06
C PRO A 361 5.38 -18.41 -18.09
N GLU A 362 4.62 -18.61 -17.02
CA GLU A 362 4.37 -17.59 -15.99
C GLU A 362 5.62 -17.29 -15.14
N GLU A 363 6.38 -18.33 -14.76
CA GLU A 363 7.64 -18.16 -14.03
C GLU A 363 8.70 -17.50 -14.92
N ALA A 364 8.74 -17.82 -16.22
CA ALA A 364 9.65 -17.20 -17.17
C ALA A 364 9.38 -15.69 -17.32
N GLU A 365 8.11 -15.30 -17.43
CA GLU A 365 7.70 -13.88 -17.47
C GLU A 365 8.03 -13.16 -16.15
N SER A 366 7.79 -13.81 -15.00
CA SER A 366 8.15 -13.27 -13.68
C SER A 366 9.66 -13.09 -13.52
N LEU A 367 10.46 -14.06 -14.00
CA LEU A 367 11.92 -14.01 -13.99
C LEU A 367 12.43 -12.84 -14.85
N HIS A 368 11.85 -12.65 -16.02
CA HIS A 368 12.20 -11.55 -16.92
C HIS A 368 11.86 -10.17 -16.30
N TYR A 369 10.67 -10.01 -15.72
CA TYR A 369 10.26 -8.79 -15.01
C TYR A 369 11.19 -8.50 -13.81
N PHE A 370 11.49 -9.52 -13.01
CA PHE A 370 12.40 -9.44 -11.88
C PHE A 370 13.80 -8.96 -12.29
N ALA A 371 14.34 -9.49 -13.39
CA ALA A 371 15.65 -9.07 -13.88
C ALA A 371 15.66 -7.62 -14.39
N GLY A 372 14.56 -7.14 -14.97
CA GLY A 372 14.42 -5.72 -15.32
C GLY A 372 14.60 -4.81 -14.09
N TYR A 373 14.05 -5.23 -12.95
CA TYR A 373 14.26 -4.56 -11.67
C TYR A 373 15.72 -4.67 -11.17
N MET A 374 16.38 -5.82 -11.34
CA MET A 374 17.81 -5.99 -10.99
C MET A 374 18.72 -5.06 -11.79
N VAL A 375 18.55 -5.01 -13.11
CA VAL A 375 19.32 -4.11 -13.98
C VAL A 375 19.13 -2.65 -13.56
N ARG A 376 17.88 -2.23 -13.31
CA ARG A 376 17.58 -0.88 -12.83
C ARG A 376 18.30 -0.58 -11.50
N ASN A 377 18.32 -1.53 -10.58
CA ASN A 377 19.01 -1.37 -9.29
C ASN A 377 20.52 -1.25 -9.47
N VAL A 378 21.14 -2.07 -10.31
CA VAL A 378 22.58 -2.01 -10.59
C VAL A 378 22.94 -0.65 -11.19
N ILE A 379 22.17 -0.15 -12.16
CA ILE A 379 22.39 1.17 -12.77
C ILE A 379 22.21 2.30 -11.75
N LYS A 380 21.21 2.21 -10.87
CA LYS A 380 20.94 3.26 -9.87
C LYS A 380 21.98 3.30 -8.75
N LYS A 381 22.47 2.14 -8.31
CA LYS A 381 23.42 2.01 -7.20
C LYS A 381 24.87 2.32 -7.61
N ASN A 382 25.20 2.12 -8.89
CA ASN A 382 26.57 2.22 -9.38
C ASN A 382 26.70 3.35 -10.38
N LYS A 383 27.82 4.09 -10.33
CA LYS A 383 28.21 5.00 -11.41
C LYS A 383 28.78 4.16 -12.55
N LEU A 384 27.99 3.94 -13.60
CA LEU A 384 28.38 3.15 -14.78
C LEU A 384 28.62 4.08 -15.97
N CYS A 385 29.53 3.70 -16.87
CA CYS A 385 29.66 4.37 -18.17
C CYS A 385 28.49 4.02 -19.11
N GLU A 386 28.40 4.76 -20.21
CA GLU A 386 27.37 4.58 -21.23
C GLU A 386 27.42 3.18 -21.86
N THR A 387 28.62 2.67 -22.19
CA THR A 387 28.78 1.32 -22.77
C THR A 387 28.28 0.22 -21.84
N CYS A 388 28.68 0.26 -20.56
CA CYS A 388 28.22 -0.67 -19.52
C CYS A 388 26.68 -0.52 -19.29
N THR A 389 26.08 0.66 -19.49
CA THR A 389 24.63 0.89 -19.34
C THR A 389 23.84 0.36 -20.54
N THR A 390 24.31 0.60 -21.76
CA THR A 390 23.70 0.12 -23.00
C THR A 390 23.81 -1.39 -23.12
N ALA A 391 24.92 -2.00 -22.67
CA ALA A 391 25.08 -3.45 -22.67
C ALA A 391 24.07 -4.19 -21.77
N LEU A 392 23.55 -3.53 -20.72
CA LEU A 392 22.57 -4.11 -19.79
C LEU A 392 21.12 -4.00 -20.30
N LYS A 393 20.85 -3.10 -21.24
CA LYS A 393 19.51 -2.81 -21.75
C LYS A 393 19.38 -3.28 -23.19
N ALA A 394 18.23 -3.82 -23.56
CA ALA A 394 17.94 -4.00 -24.99
C ALA A 394 17.56 -2.67 -25.64
N MET A 395 17.83 -2.58 -26.95
CA MET A 395 17.12 -1.65 -27.83
C MET A 395 15.67 -2.12 -27.97
N GLU A 396 14.74 -1.19 -28.20
CA GLU A 396 13.29 -1.42 -28.20
C GLU A 396 12.87 -2.73 -28.89
N GLY A 397 11.99 -3.51 -28.24
CA GLY A 397 11.37 -4.71 -28.84
C GLY A 397 11.71 -6.08 -28.23
N ALA A 398 12.42 -6.16 -27.09
CA ALA A 398 12.74 -7.45 -26.47
C ALA A 398 11.60 -8.00 -25.55
N LYS A 399 11.49 -9.34 -25.61
CA LYS A 399 10.43 -10.24 -25.11
C LYS A 399 10.12 -10.08 -23.61
N GLY A 400 8.84 -9.91 -23.29
CA GLY A 400 8.31 -9.95 -21.92
C GLY A 400 6.91 -9.33 -21.88
N GLN A 401 5.89 -10.18 -22.04
CA GLN A 401 4.49 -9.73 -22.03
C GLN A 401 4.14 -9.06 -20.70
N LEU A 402 4.65 -9.61 -19.59
CA LEU A 402 4.40 -9.07 -18.25
C LEU A 402 4.98 -7.65 -18.07
N ILE A 403 6.16 -7.36 -18.61
CA ILE A 403 6.74 -6.00 -18.57
C ILE A 403 5.82 -5.01 -19.29
N THR A 404 5.20 -5.41 -20.39
CA THR A 404 4.28 -4.55 -21.13
C THR A 404 3.00 -4.30 -20.35
N LEU A 405 2.47 -5.34 -19.71
CA LEU A 405 1.23 -5.30 -18.92
C LEU A 405 1.39 -4.59 -17.56
N GLU A 406 2.58 -4.58 -16.97
CA GLU A 406 2.91 -3.90 -15.70
C GLU A 406 3.21 -2.40 -15.87
N ASN A 407 3.18 -1.91 -17.10
CA ASN A 407 3.56 -0.56 -17.42
C ASN A 407 2.35 0.38 -17.31
N TYR A 408 2.38 1.25 -16.30
CA TYR A 408 1.30 2.20 -16.00
C TYR A 408 0.92 3.16 -17.14
N VAL A 409 1.81 3.41 -18.10
CA VAL A 409 1.53 4.30 -19.23
C VAL A 409 1.73 3.54 -20.53
N GLU A 410 0.62 3.30 -21.24
CA GLU A 410 0.62 2.69 -22.55
C GLU A 410 1.55 3.45 -23.52
N GLY A 411 2.40 2.70 -24.21
CA GLY A 411 3.37 3.25 -25.17
C GLY A 411 4.62 3.92 -24.58
N LYS A 412 4.79 4.02 -23.25
CA LYS A 412 6.02 4.55 -22.65
C LYS A 412 6.86 3.44 -22.01
N HIS A 413 8.04 3.12 -22.55
CA HIS A 413 8.93 2.10 -21.98
C HIS A 413 9.66 2.57 -20.70
N SER A 414 8.90 2.69 -19.60
CA SER A 414 9.40 3.15 -18.30
C SER A 414 10.13 2.05 -17.53
N LEU A 415 9.78 0.79 -17.81
CA LEU A 415 10.39 -0.41 -17.25
C LEU A 415 11.60 -0.84 -18.08
N CYS A 416 12.56 -1.47 -17.42
CA CYS A 416 13.83 -1.84 -18.04
C CYS A 416 13.68 -3.16 -18.80
N VAL A 417 13.98 -3.15 -20.10
CA VAL A 417 14.02 -4.35 -20.94
C VAL A 417 15.45 -4.86 -21.03
N LEU A 418 15.63 -6.18 -20.93
CA LEU A 418 16.94 -6.84 -20.82
C LEU A 418 17.61 -7.03 -22.18
N SER A 419 18.93 -6.89 -22.24
CA SER A 419 19.72 -7.37 -23.39
C SER A 419 19.79 -8.91 -23.41
N GLY A 420 20.09 -9.49 -24.58
CA GLY A 420 20.24 -10.95 -24.73
C GLY A 420 21.30 -11.54 -23.78
N ALA A 421 22.45 -10.88 -23.64
CA ALA A 421 23.51 -11.30 -22.73
C ALA A 421 23.05 -11.34 -21.25
N VAL A 422 22.21 -10.38 -20.84
CA VAL A 422 21.64 -10.38 -19.49
C VAL A 422 20.61 -11.51 -19.31
N ALA A 423 19.81 -11.80 -20.34
CA ALA A 423 18.84 -12.89 -20.29
C ALA A 423 19.52 -14.26 -20.14
N THR A 424 20.62 -14.51 -20.87
CA THR A 424 21.41 -15.74 -20.74
C THR A 424 22.02 -15.86 -19.34
N LEU A 425 22.69 -14.80 -18.86
CA LEU A 425 23.26 -14.77 -17.52
C LEU A 425 22.21 -15.06 -16.43
N LEU A 426 21.00 -14.52 -16.60
CA LEU A 426 19.89 -14.73 -15.68
C LEU A 426 19.42 -16.18 -15.64
N GLN A 427 19.24 -16.80 -16.81
CA GLN A 427 18.84 -18.20 -16.92
C GLN A 427 19.89 -19.10 -16.26
N GLU A 428 21.16 -18.91 -16.57
CA GLU A 428 22.22 -19.72 -15.95
C GLU A 428 22.31 -19.47 -14.44
N ALA A 429 22.23 -18.21 -13.98
CA ALA A 429 22.24 -17.89 -12.55
C ALA A 429 21.07 -18.52 -11.80
N GLU A 430 19.87 -18.55 -12.38
CA GLU A 430 18.70 -19.18 -11.78
C GLU A 430 18.86 -20.72 -11.70
N ALA A 431 19.43 -21.35 -12.73
CA ALA A 431 19.71 -22.78 -12.77
C ALA A 431 20.62 -23.22 -11.61
N TYR A 432 21.73 -22.49 -11.42
CA TYR A 432 22.66 -22.73 -10.33
C TYR A 432 22.07 -22.38 -8.96
N PHE A 433 21.28 -21.30 -8.87
CA PHE A 433 20.63 -20.93 -7.62
C PHE A 433 19.67 -22.03 -7.15
N ARG A 434 18.82 -22.56 -8.05
CA ARG A 434 17.88 -23.65 -7.71
C ARG A 434 18.59 -24.91 -7.26
N GLY A 435 19.72 -25.28 -7.88
CA GLY A 435 20.55 -26.40 -7.44
C GLY A 435 21.20 -26.19 -6.06
N SER A 436 21.41 -24.93 -5.69
CA SER A 436 22.09 -24.55 -4.45
C SER A 436 21.14 -24.05 -3.36
N GLU A 437 19.81 -24.02 -3.60
CA GLU A 437 18.84 -23.32 -2.74
C GLU A 437 18.77 -23.90 -1.32
N ASN A 438 18.72 -25.23 -1.19
CA ASN A 438 18.69 -25.90 0.11
C ASN A 438 19.97 -25.60 0.91
N ASN A 439 21.12 -25.76 0.27
CA ASN A 439 22.44 -25.50 0.87
C ASN A 439 22.57 -24.05 1.35
N LEU A 440 22.09 -23.08 0.56
CA LEU A 440 22.08 -21.66 0.95
C LEU A 440 21.14 -21.38 2.12
N THR A 441 19.94 -21.99 2.15
CA THR A 441 18.95 -21.73 3.20
C THR A 441 19.24 -22.48 4.51
N GLU A 442 20.09 -23.50 4.48
CA GLU A 442 20.61 -24.21 5.65
C GLU A 442 21.95 -23.66 6.14
N GLY A 443 22.61 -22.82 5.32
CA GLY A 443 23.87 -22.17 5.65
C GLY A 443 25.10 -23.05 5.46
N THR A 444 24.99 -24.13 4.69
CA THR A 444 26.14 -25.00 4.36
C THR A 444 27.07 -24.35 3.34
N ILE A 445 26.54 -23.49 2.47
CA ILE A 445 27.30 -22.65 1.55
C ILE A 445 26.91 -21.18 1.73
N THR A 446 27.82 -20.28 1.38
CA THR A 446 27.56 -18.84 1.40
C THR A 446 27.17 -18.33 0.02
N LEU A 447 26.51 -17.17 0.00
CA LEU A 447 26.18 -16.50 -1.27
C LEU A 447 27.44 -16.02 -1.99
N ASP A 448 28.45 -15.58 -1.24
CA ASP A 448 29.72 -15.11 -1.79
C ASP A 448 30.51 -16.27 -2.41
N SER A 449 30.54 -17.46 -1.78
CA SER A 449 31.16 -18.66 -2.35
C SER A 449 30.47 -19.10 -3.65
N LEU A 450 29.14 -19.11 -3.66
CA LEU A 450 28.36 -19.42 -4.88
C LEU A 450 28.66 -18.43 -6.00
N GLN A 451 28.69 -17.13 -5.68
CA GLN A 451 28.98 -16.08 -6.66
C GLN A 451 30.36 -16.27 -7.31
N VAL A 452 31.40 -16.59 -6.51
CA VAL A 452 32.74 -16.85 -7.03
C VAL A 452 32.75 -18.06 -7.97
N SER A 453 32.11 -19.16 -7.60
CA SER A 453 31.99 -20.35 -8.46
C SER A 453 31.31 -20.02 -9.79
N LEU A 454 30.21 -19.26 -9.77
CA LEU A 454 29.48 -18.91 -11.00
C LEU A 454 30.29 -17.97 -11.89
N MET A 455 31.00 -17.00 -11.34
CA MET A 455 31.83 -16.09 -12.14
C MET A 455 32.97 -16.80 -12.89
N LYS A 456 33.42 -17.97 -12.42
CA LYS A 456 34.40 -18.81 -13.12
C LYS A 456 33.77 -19.71 -14.19
N LYS A 457 32.55 -20.21 -13.93
CA LYS A 457 31.85 -21.16 -14.81
C LYS A 457 31.08 -20.49 -15.96
N LEU A 458 30.56 -19.28 -15.73
CA LEU A 458 29.69 -18.59 -16.67
C LEU A 458 30.51 -17.76 -17.66
N PHE A 459 30.26 -17.94 -18.96
CA PHE A 459 30.78 -17.05 -19.99
C PHE A 459 29.81 -15.88 -20.18
N VAL A 460 30.25 -14.67 -19.82
CA VAL A 460 29.36 -13.50 -19.84
C VAL A 460 29.80 -12.50 -20.90
N GLU A 461 28.97 -12.30 -21.92
CA GLU A 461 29.13 -11.28 -22.97
C GLU A 461 28.77 -9.87 -22.45
N LEU A 462 29.37 -9.45 -21.32
CA LEU A 462 29.18 -8.12 -20.75
C LEU A 462 30.50 -7.38 -20.57
N PRO A 463 30.51 -6.04 -20.69
CA PRO A 463 31.73 -5.25 -20.55
C PRO A 463 32.41 -5.43 -19.19
N ALA A 464 33.72 -5.68 -19.19
CA ALA A 464 34.53 -5.76 -17.97
C ALA A 464 34.71 -4.41 -17.25
N CYS A 465 34.42 -3.28 -17.93
CA CYS A 465 34.71 -1.90 -17.48
C CYS A 465 34.38 -1.60 -16.02
N HIS A 466 33.20 -2.05 -15.56
CA HIS A 466 32.69 -1.74 -14.22
C HIS A 466 32.29 -3.00 -13.46
N ASN A 467 32.78 -4.18 -13.87
CA ASN A 467 32.39 -5.48 -13.33
C ASN A 467 30.86 -5.65 -13.24
N VAL A 468 30.15 -5.28 -14.32
CA VAL A 468 28.68 -5.28 -14.32
C VAL A 468 28.09 -6.67 -14.20
N ALA A 469 28.72 -7.69 -14.80
CA ALA A 469 28.34 -9.09 -14.65
C ALA A 469 28.36 -9.52 -13.18
N TYR A 470 29.47 -9.26 -12.48
CA TYR A 470 29.62 -9.56 -11.06
C TYR A 470 28.57 -8.85 -10.20
N LYS A 471 28.35 -7.54 -10.43
CA LYS A 471 27.36 -6.75 -9.69
C LYS A 471 25.93 -7.23 -9.92
N LEU A 472 25.61 -7.59 -11.15
CA LEU A 472 24.30 -8.09 -11.54
C LEU A 472 24.04 -9.47 -10.95
N LEU A 473 25.00 -10.39 -11.08
CA LEU A 473 24.92 -11.72 -10.50
C LEU A 473 24.72 -11.66 -8.98
N ARG A 474 25.46 -10.79 -8.28
CA ARG A 474 25.28 -10.57 -6.84
C ARG A 474 23.85 -10.13 -6.50
N GLU A 475 23.32 -9.14 -7.21
CA GLU A 475 21.96 -8.66 -6.94
C GLU A 475 20.92 -9.78 -7.21
N ILE A 476 21.06 -10.53 -8.29
CA ILE A 476 20.19 -11.69 -8.61
C ILE A 476 20.21 -12.69 -7.45
N LEU A 477 21.40 -13.19 -7.07
CA LEU A 477 21.54 -14.19 -6.02
C LEU A 477 20.98 -13.70 -4.67
N VAL A 478 21.27 -12.43 -4.29
CA VAL A 478 20.81 -11.86 -3.01
C VAL A 478 19.29 -11.81 -2.95
N TRP A 479 18.64 -11.38 -4.04
CA TRP A 479 17.19 -11.29 -4.08
C TRP A 479 16.54 -12.67 -4.17
N ARG A 480 17.13 -13.61 -4.91
CA ARG A 480 16.65 -15.00 -4.95
C ARG A 480 16.74 -15.67 -3.59
N LEU A 481 17.83 -15.47 -2.85
CA LEU A 481 17.95 -15.94 -1.46
C LEU A 481 16.88 -15.31 -0.56
N ARG A 482 16.59 -14.02 -0.70
CA ARG A 482 15.50 -13.36 0.06
C ARG A 482 14.13 -13.96 -0.25
N PHE A 483 13.85 -14.33 -1.50
CA PHE A 483 12.60 -14.98 -1.88
C PHE A 483 12.51 -16.40 -1.27
N ALA A 484 13.58 -17.20 -1.38
CA ALA A 484 13.66 -18.53 -0.78
C ALA A 484 13.47 -18.49 0.74
N LEU A 485 14.19 -17.58 1.43
CA LEU A 485 14.06 -17.39 2.88
C LEU A 485 12.65 -16.92 3.27
N ARG A 486 12.02 -16.04 2.47
CA ARG A 486 10.64 -15.62 2.71
C ARG A 486 9.67 -16.80 2.61
N LYS A 487 9.83 -17.66 1.60
CA LYS A 487 9.03 -18.89 1.44
C LYS A 487 9.20 -19.83 2.63
N LYS A 488 10.45 -20.13 3.00
CA LYS A 488 10.78 -20.97 4.17
C LYS A 488 10.20 -20.40 5.47
N ASN A 489 10.26 -19.08 5.66
CA ASN A 489 9.62 -18.41 6.79
C ASN A 489 8.09 -18.53 6.78
N GLU A 490 7.45 -18.47 5.62
CA GLU A 490 6.01 -18.66 5.50
C GLU A 490 5.59 -20.09 5.85
N GLU A 491 6.40 -21.09 5.49
CA GLU A 491 6.20 -22.50 5.88
C GLU A 491 6.42 -22.71 7.38
N LEU A 492 7.48 -22.15 7.96
CA LEU A 492 7.72 -22.17 9.41
C LEU A 492 6.60 -21.49 10.19
N LEU A 493 6.02 -20.41 9.67
CA LEU A 493 4.89 -19.74 10.33
C LEU A 493 3.61 -20.60 10.32
N LYS A 494 3.45 -21.55 9.40
CA LYS A 494 2.33 -22.50 9.41
C LYS A 494 2.46 -23.55 10.52
N THR A 495 3.69 -23.86 10.96
CA THR A 495 3.95 -24.84 12.02
C THR A 495 3.90 -24.23 13.42
N VAL A 496 4.04 -22.90 13.54
CA VAL A 496 3.91 -22.18 14.81
C VAL A 496 2.43 -21.97 15.14
N PRO A 497 1.94 -22.39 16.33
CA PRO A 497 0.56 -22.11 16.73
C PRO A 497 0.34 -20.60 16.80
N GLU A 498 -0.79 -20.13 16.24
CA GLU A 498 -1.11 -18.70 16.16
C GLU A 498 -1.11 -18.06 17.56
N LYS A 499 -0.02 -17.37 17.90
CA LYS A 499 -0.03 -16.51 19.08
C LYS A 499 -1.06 -15.41 18.87
N PRO A 500 -1.84 -15.05 19.89
CA PRO A 500 -2.80 -13.98 19.78
C PRO A 500 -2.11 -12.64 19.43
N LYS A 501 -2.12 -12.27 18.15
CA LYS A 501 -1.64 -10.96 17.65
C LYS A 501 -2.31 -9.81 18.39
N CYS A 502 -1.53 -8.89 18.96
CA CYS A 502 -2.00 -7.64 19.55
C CYS A 502 -2.50 -6.67 18.45
N GLY A 503 -3.64 -6.97 17.82
CA GLY A 503 -4.44 -6.01 17.08
C GLY A 503 -5.33 -5.23 18.04
N SER A 504 -5.99 -4.17 17.56
CA SER A 504 -7.09 -3.47 18.25
C SER A 504 -8.27 -4.43 18.47
N ARG A 505 -8.10 -5.34 19.42
CA ARG A 505 -9.06 -6.34 19.83
C ARG A 505 -10.10 -5.63 20.67
N SER A 506 -11.20 -5.23 20.06
CA SER A 506 -12.39 -4.86 20.80
C SER A 506 -12.79 -6.03 21.70
N ALA A 507 -12.56 -5.88 23.01
CA ALA A 507 -12.99 -6.87 24.00
C ALA A 507 -14.51 -7.09 23.96
N GLY A 508 -15.28 -6.11 23.45
CA GLY A 508 -16.72 -6.21 23.24
C GLY A 508 -17.16 -7.36 22.32
N MET A 509 -16.35 -7.75 21.33
CA MET A 509 -16.68 -8.88 20.45
C MET A 509 -16.35 -10.24 21.07
N ARG A 510 -15.37 -10.32 21.98
CA ARG A 510 -15.09 -11.57 22.73
C ARG A 510 -16.27 -11.97 23.61
N ALA A 511 -17.02 -11.00 24.15
CA ALA A 511 -18.25 -11.26 24.90
C ALA A 511 -19.46 -11.60 24.02
N ALA A 512 -19.51 -11.11 22.77
CA ALA A 512 -20.58 -11.44 21.82
C ALA A 512 -20.43 -12.86 21.24
N VAL A 513 -19.19 -13.30 20.95
CA VAL A 513 -18.92 -14.66 20.46
C VAL A 513 -19.13 -15.71 21.55
N ALA A 514 -18.89 -15.38 22.83
CA ALA A 514 -19.20 -16.27 23.96
C ALA A 514 -20.71 -16.48 24.19
N LYS A 515 -21.60 -15.74 23.51
CA LYS A 515 -23.06 -15.89 23.58
C LYS A 515 -23.67 -16.63 22.38
N VAL A 516 -22.85 -17.11 21.44
CA VAL A 516 -23.30 -17.86 20.25
C VAL A 516 -22.69 -19.27 20.21
N VAL A 517 -22.35 -19.83 21.38
CA VAL A 517 -22.11 -21.27 21.55
C VAL A 517 -23.14 -21.81 22.52
#